data_AF-A0A8F9TUK4-F1
#
_entry.id   AF-A0A8F9TUK4-F1
#
_cell.length_a   1.000
_cell.length_b   1.000
_cell.length_c   1.000
_cell.angle_alpha   90.00
_cell.angle_beta   90.00
_cell.angle_gamma   90.00
#
_symmetry.space_group_name_H-M   'P 1'
#
loop_
_entity.id
_entity.type
_entity.pdbx_description
1 polymer ?
#
loop_
_entity_poly.entity_id
_entity_poly.type
_entity_poly.pdbx_seq_one_letter_code
_entity_poly.pdbx_strand_id
1 'polypeptide(L)'
;MEKKTKSVRFSQVVARSGAPELHSLWLAPAKDAAFQKALKSDRVMTVLTAAGGAHTEHGVVGYESGPRAQFLVFPRSLKAFAGRRVVGIKYDLLQEPAGGESFRPPEPRRKAPPPKLHLAIVDDEAEDGAKPARTARARPSVKEKVKGTVVDFEPPPAAKSEATPSAPRRTEKVRAKMAKRAAGKSTAGADAGRQLARLSAEVKRALKELKQGKAVAAYQRLTAAIAADE
;
A
#
# COMPACT_ATOMS: atom_id res chain seq x y z
N MET A 1 2.07 24.19 -17.14
CA MET A 1 3.08 23.59 -18.06
C MET A 1 3.28 22.13 -17.68
N GLU A 2 2.87 21.20 -18.53
CA GLU A 2 3.03 19.76 -18.28
C GLU A 2 4.49 19.35 -18.53
N LYS A 3 5.19 18.89 -17.49
CA LYS A 3 6.62 18.51 -17.61
C LYS A 3 6.75 17.18 -18.35
N LYS A 4 7.04 17.23 -19.66
CA LYS A 4 7.28 16.07 -20.53
C LYS A 4 8.34 15.14 -19.93
N THR A 5 7.89 14.11 -19.22
CA THR A 5 8.75 13.23 -18.41
C THR A 5 9.51 12.27 -19.32
N LYS A 6 10.81 12.08 -19.09
CA LYS A 6 11.60 11.11 -19.85
C LYS A 6 11.13 9.70 -19.51
N SER A 7 10.85 8.88 -20.52
CA SER A 7 10.41 7.49 -20.35
C SER A 7 11.54 6.48 -20.56
N VAL A 8 11.42 5.31 -19.94
CA VAL A 8 12.36 4.17 -20.07
C VAL A 8 11.55 2.87 -20.15
N ARG A 9 12.01 1.89 -20.94
CA ARG A 9 11.35 0.57 -21.01
C ARG A 9 11.70 -0.28 -19.80
N PHE A 10 10.73 -0.99 -19.23
CA PHE A 10 10.95 -1.86 -18.07
C PHE A 10 12.09 -2.86 -18.25
N SER A 11 12.23 -3.48 -19.43
CA SER A 11 13.34 -4.39 -19.75
C SER A 11 14.73 -3.77 -19.60
N GLN A 12 14.89 -2.46 -19.84
CA GLN A 12 16.16 -1.75 -19.63
C GLN A 12 16.46 -1.51 -18.15
N VAL A 13 15.42 -1.41 -17.32
CA VAL A 13 15.54 -1.32 -15.86
C VAL A 13 16.00 -2.67 -15.31
N VAL A 14 15.30 -3.76 -15.69
CA VAL A 14 15.66 -5.14 -15.31
C VAL A 14 17.09 -5.49 -15.73
N ALA A 15 17.48 -5.17 -16.97
CA ALA A 15 18.83 -5.47 -17.47
C ALA A 15 19.97 -4.80 -16.68
N ARG A 16 19.71 -3.69 -15.96
CA ARG A 16 20.71 -3.00 -15.13
C ARG A 16 20.60 -3.31 -13.64
N SER A 17 19.37 -3.39 -13.14
CA SER A 17 19.06 -3.49 -11.70
C SER A 17 18.69 -4.90 -11.23
N GLY A 18 18.60 -5.88 -12.15
CA GLY A 18 18.21 -7.27 -11.89
C GLY A 18 16.70 -7.50 -12.03
N ALA A 19 16.29 -8.77 -12.02
CA ALA A 19 14.88 -9.16 -11.95
C ALA A 19 14.31 -8.72 -10.58
N PRO A 20 13.18 -7.98 -10.55
CA PRO A 20 12.56 -7.56 -9.30
C PRO A 20 11.55 -8.59 -8.79
N GLU A 21 11.41 -8.63 -7.47
CA GLU A 21 10.40 -9.42 -6.77
C GLU A 21 9.12 -8.60 -6.56
N LEU A 22 7.96 -9.25 -6.63
CA LEU A 22 6.66 -8.62 -6.33
C LEU A 22 6.42 -8.59 -4.81
N HIS A 23 6.51 -7.41 -4.20
CA HIS A 23 6.36 -7.25 -2.76
C HIS A 23 4.93 -6.86 -2.37
N SER A 24 4.20 -7.78 -1.74
CA SER A 24 2.86 -7.53 -1.23
C SER A 24 2.90 -6.87 0.15
N LEU A 25 2.39 -5.64 0.27
CA LEU A 25 2.27 -4.91 1.54
C LEU A 25 1.10 -5.43 2.38
N TRP A 26 1.30 -6.57 3.05
CA TRP A 26 0.38 -7.11 4.07
C TRP A 26 0.31 -6.22 5.33
N LEU A 27 1.35 -5.42 5.56
CA LEU A 27 1.48 -4.47 6.65
C LEU A 27 1.53 -3.05 6.07
N ALA A 28 1.16 -2.05 6.87
CA ALA A 28 1.39 -0.65 6.51
C ALA A 28 2.89 -0.44 6.17
N PRO A 29 3.24 0.29 5.10
CA PRO A 29 4.62 0.37 4.62
C PRO A 29 5.59 0.99 5.64
N ALA A 30 5.10 1.75 6.62
CA ALA A 30 5.91 2.27 7.74
C ALA A 30 6.28 1.20 8.79
N LYS A 31 5.51 0.11 8.89
CA LYS A 31 5.72 -1.01 9.82
C LYS A 31 6.54 -2.16 9.21
N ASP A 32 6.58 -2.26 7.89
CA ASP A 32 7.39 -3.25 7.18
C ASP A 32 8.86 -2.82 7.12
N ALA A 33 9.69 -3.45 7.97
CA ALA A 33 11.12 -3.17 8.04
C ALA A 33 11.90 -3.61 6.78
N ALA A 34 11.44 -4.63 6.05
CA ALA A 34 12.08 -5.08 4.81
C ALA A 34 11.82 -4.08 3.68
N PHE A 35 10.55 -3.67 3.52
CA PHE A 35 10.16 -2.64 2.57
C PHE A 35 10.84 -1.29 2.85
N GLN A 36 10.90 -0.86 4.11
CA GLN A 36 11.60 0.38 4.49
C GLN A 36 13.10 0.34 4.19
N LYS A 37 13.77 -0.81 4.36
CA LYS A 37 15.18 -0.98 3.96
C LYS A 37 15.34 -0.89 2.44
N ALA A 38 14.43 -1.48 1.66
CA ALA A 38 14.43 -1.37 0.21
C ALA A 38 14.20 0.08 -0.26
N LEU A 39 13.23 0.79 0.35
CA LEU A 39 12.89 2.17 0.05
C LEU A 39 14.06 3.13 0.33
N LYS A 40 14.71 3.02 1.51
CA LYS A 40 15.91 3.80 1.87
C LYS A 40 17.12 3.54 0.97
N SER A 41 17.11 2.44 0.21
CA SER A 41 18.17 2.05 -0.72
C SER A 41 17.82 2.38 -2.19
N ASP A 42 16.68 3.06 -2.41
CA ASP A 42 16.09 3.33 -3.73
C ASP A 42 15.92 2.06 -4.57
N ARG A 43 15.50 0.96 -3.94
CA ARG A 43 15.27 -0.35 -4.61
C ARG A 43 13.80 -0.63 -4.93
N VAL A 44 12.90 0.25 -4.52
CA VAL A 44 11.45 0.11 -4.72
C VAL A 44 11.02 0.83 -6.00
N MET A 45 10.20 0.19 -6.81
CA MET A 45 9.42 0.81 -7.86
C MET A 45 7.93 0.57 -7.58
N THR A 46 7.11 1.60 -7.72
CA THR A 46 5.65 1.49 -7.66
C THR A 46 5.09 1.44 -9.08
N VAL A 47 4.30 0.42 -9.40
CA VAL A 47 3.54 0.32 -10.66
C VAL A 47 2.13 0.87 -10.43
N LEU A 48 1.75 1.86 -11.21
CA LEU A 48 0.45 2.55 -11.12
C LEU A 48 -0.41 2.21 -12.34
N THR A 49 -1.64 1.75 -12.07
CA THR A 49 -2.65 1.48 -13.09
C THR A 49 -3.64 2.64 -13.18
N ALA A 50 -3.76 3.25 -14.37
CA ALA A 50 -4.68 4.37 -14.59
C ALA A 50 -6.16 3.93 -14.48
N ALA A 51 -6.98 4.75 -13.82
CA ALA A 51 -8.42 4.51 -13.65
C ALA A 51 -9.23 5.04 -14.84
N GLY A 52 -9.01 4.48 -16.04
CA GLY A 52 -9.82 4.83 -17.21
C GLY A 52 -9.26 4.35 -18.55
N GLY A 53 -9.87 3.30 -19.13
CA GLY A 53 -9.98 3.16 -20.58
C GLY A 53 -8.73 2.88 -21.42
N ALA A 54 -7.60 2.50 -20.82
CA ALA A 54 -6.48 1.83 -21.50
C ALA A 54 -5.55 1.21 -20.44
N HIS A 55 -4.96 0.03 -20.72
CA HIS A 55 -3.99 -0.64 -19.84
C HIS A 55 -2.62 0.08 -19.81
N THR A 56 -2.62 1.36 -19.42
CA THR A 56 -1.44 2.22 -19.36
C THR A 56 -0.81 2.16 -17.98
N GLU A 57 -0.35 0.95 -17.64
CA GLU A 57 0.52 0.73 -16.48
C GLU A 57 1.83 1.49 -16.67
N HIS A 58 2.28 2.16 -15.61
CA HIS A 58 3.57 2.82 -15.59
C HIS A 58 4.22 2.71 -14.22
N GLY A 59 5.53 2.48 -14.23
CA GLY A 59 6.35 2.46 -13.03
C GLY A 59 6.90 3.84 -12.70
N VAL A 60 6.89 4.17 -11.41
CA VAL A 60 7.58 5.32 -10.80
C VAL A 60 8.57 4.76 -9.78
N VAL A 61 9.81 5.27 -9.78
CA VAL A 61 10.83 4.87 -8.80
C VAL A 61 10.51 5.50 -7.45
N GLY A 62 10.51 4.69 -6.39
CA GLY A 62 10.10 5.07 -5.04
C GLY A 62 8.75 4.48 -4.63
N TYR A 63 8.24 4.91 -3.47
CA TYR A 63 6.92 4.55 -2.95
C TYR A 63 5.91 5.63 -3.34
N GLU A 64 4.83 5.24 -4.03
CA GLU A 64 3.68 6.10 -4.29
C GLU A 64 2.40 5.43 -3.78
N SER A 65 1.62 6.15 -2.96
CA SER A 65 0.41 5.60 -2.33
C SER A 65 -0.78 5.72 -3.29
N GLY A 66 -1.21 4.60 -3.89
CA GLY A 66 -2.34 4.58 -4.81
C GLY A 66 -3.27 3.37 -4.60
N PRO A 67 -4.58 3.47 -4.92
CA PRO A 67 -5.55 2.38 -4.73
C PRO A 67 -5.33 1.18 -5.68
N ARG A 68 -4.44 1.33 -6.68
CA ARG A 68 -4.00 0.29 -7.62
C ARG A 68 -2.49 0.34 -7.82
N ALA A 69 -1.77 0.53 -6.72
CA ALA A 69 -0.31 0.51 -6.65
C ALA A 69 0.18 -0.92 -6.37
N GLN A 70 1.08 -1.43 -7.21
CA GLN A 70 1.85 -2.66 -6.95
C GLN A 70 3.30 -2.28 -6.67
N PHE A 71 3.98 -3.00 -5.78
CA PHE A 71 5.36 -2.67 -5.39
C PHE A 71 6.33 -3.75 -5.89
N LEU A 72 7.35 -3.33 -6.64
CA LEU A 72 8.41 -4.18 -7.15
C LEU A 72 9.72 -3.82 -6.42
N VAL A 73 10.36 -4.81 -5.82
CA VAL A 73 11.62 -4.67 -5.09
C VAL A 73 12.75 -5.24 -5.93
N PHE A 74 13.70 -4.39 -6.32
CA PHE A 74 14.85 -4.80 -7.11
C PHE A 74 16.01 -5.24 -6.20
N PRO A 75 16.87 -6.18 -6.63
CA PRO A 75 18.06 -6.54 -5.87
C PRO A 75 19.06 -5.37 -5.82
N ARG A 76 19.17 -4.57 -6.90
CA ARG A 76 20.03 -3.38 -7.00
C ARG A 76 19.21 -2.07 -6.99
N SER A 77 19.91 -0.96 -6.73
CA SER A 77 19.31 0.39 -6.69
C SER A 77 18.81 0.87 -8.06
N LEU A 78 17.78 1.72 -8.04
CA LEU A 78 17.10 2.34 -9.18
C LEU A 78 17.45 3.82 -9.37
N LYS A 79 18.39 4.39 -8.58
CA LYS A 79 18.79 5.81 -8.64
C LYS A 79 19.01 6.35 -10.08
N ALA A 80 19.57 5.55 -10.98
CA ALA A 80 19.80 5.92 -12.39
C ALA A 80 18.50 6.21 -13.19
N PHE A 81 17.36 5.71 -12.70
CA PHE A 81 16.03 5.83 -13.29
C PHE A 81 15.09 6.75 -12.49
N ALA A 82 15.56 7.34 -11.38
CA ALA A 82 14.77 8.30 -10.59
C ALA A 82 14.28 9.47 -11.47
N GLY A 83 13.03 9.90 -11.25
CA GLY A 83 12.39 10.94 -12.05
C GLY A 83 12.05 10.57 -13.50
N ARG A 84 12.18 9.28 -13.89
CA ARG A 84 11.77 8.76 -15.20
C ARG A 84 10.51 7.92 -15.08
N ARG A 85 9.69 7.93 -16.13
CA ARG A 85 8.48 7.09 -16.22
C ARG A 85 8.85 5.74 -16.85
N VAL A 86 8.72 4.66 -16.09
CA VAL A 86 8.95 3.30 -16.61
C VAL A 86 7.68 2.83 -17.34
N VAL A 87 7.83 2.33 -18.57
CA VAL A 87 6.69 1.95 -19.44
C VAL A 87 6.85 0.56 -20.05
N GLY A 88 5.72 -0.11 -20.27
CA GLY A 88 5.68 -1.50 -20.75
C GLY A 88 6.26 -2.45 -19.71
N ILE A 89 5.63 -2.51 -18.53
CA ILE A 89 5.92 -3.52 -17.50
C ILE A 89 5.74 -4.91 -18.13
N LYS A 90 6.68 -5.82 -17.85
CA LYS A 90 6.61 -7.22 -18.30
C LYS A 90 6.66 -8.12 -17.09
N TYR A 91 5.54 -8.75 -16.77
CA TYR A 91 5.42 -9.62 -15.61
C TYR A 91 6.28 -10.89 -15.75
N ASP A 92 6.60 -11.31 -16.98
CA ASP A 92 7.49 -12.45 -17.28
C ASP A 92 8.97 -12.23 -16.87
N LEU A 93 9.35 -10.99 -16.54
CA LEU A 93 10.71 -10.64 -16.09
C LEU A 93 10.79 -10.44 -14.56
N LEU A 94 9.72 -10.74 -13.82
CA LEU A 94 9.74 -10.74 -12.37
C LEU A 94 10.45 -12.00 -11.86
N GLN A 95 11.13 -11.86 -10.72
CA GLN A 95 11.60 -13.00 -9.97
C GLN A 95 10.43 -13.55 -9.15
N GLU A 96 10.13 -14.84 -9.30
CA GLU A 96 9.20 -15.52 -8.39
C GLU A 96 9.73 -15.44 -6.95
N PRO A 97 8.87 -15.15 -5.96
CA PRO A 97 9.30 -15.11 -4.57
C PRO A 97 9.85 -16.49 -4.18
N ALA A 98 10.94 -16.52 -3.42
CA ALA A 98 11.68 -17.74 -3.08
C ALA A 98 10.96 -18.68 -2.07
N GLY A 99 9.62 -18.72 -2.09
CA GLY A 99 8.79 -19.66 -1.33
C GLY A 99 8.83 -21.11 -1.81
N GLY A 100 9.74 -21.42 -2.76
CA GLY A 100 10.07 -22.75 -3.23
C GLY A 100 11.16 -23.47 -2.42
N GLU A 101 11.55 -22.95 -1.24
CA GLU A 101 12.30 -23.76 -0.27
C GLU A 101 11.40 -24.93 0.18
N SER A 102 11.55 -26.05 -0.51
CA SER A 102 10.99 -27.35 -0.13
C SER A 102 11.28 -27.57 1.34
N PHE A 103 10.23 -27.69 2.16
CA PHE A 103 10.29 -27.83 3.61
C PHE A 103 11.07 -29.10 3.97
N ARG A 104 12.40 -29.03 4.00
CA ARG A 104 13.26 -30.10 4.51
C ARG A 104 12.98 -30.17 6.00
N PRO A 105 12.42 -31.27 6.52
CA PRO A 105 12.27 -31.42 7.95
C PRO A 105 13.65 -31.24 8.59
N PRO A 106 13.79 -30.45 9.66
CA PRO A 106 15.09 -30.28 10.31
C PRO A 106 15.56 -31.66 10.77
N GLU A 107 16.72 -32.09 10.25
CA GLU A 107 17.28 -33.39 10.62
C GLU A 107 17.37 -33.50 12.15
N PRO A 108 16.96 -34.63 12.75
CA PRO A 108 16.90 -34.77 14.19
C PRO A 108 18.30 -34.64 14.77
N ARG A 109 18.60 -33.46 15.31
CA ARG A 109 19.87 -33.17 15.99
C ARG A 109 20.07 -34.20 17.09
N ARG A 110 21.04 -35.10 16.89
CA ARG A 110 21.45 -36.08 17.90
C ARG A 110 21.78 -35.33 19.18
N LYS A 111 21.03 -35.59 20.25
CA LYS A 111 21.23 -34.95 21.55
C LYS A 111 22.66 -35.28 22.02
N ALA A 112 23.44 -34.26 22.35
CA ALA A 112 24.73 -34.46 22.99
C ALA A 112 24.53 -35.20 24.33
N PRO A 113 25.44 -36.11 24.72
CA PRO A 113 25.33 -36.77 26.02
C PRO A 113 25.40 -35.74 27.15
N PRO A 114 24.62 -35.92 28.24
CA PRO A 114 24.60 -34.97 29.34
C PRO A 114 25.98 -34.90 30.04
N PRO A 115 26.39 -33.71 30.53
CA PRO A 115 27.61 -33.58 31.29
C PRO A 115 27.53 -34.39 32.59
N LYS A 116 28.62 -35.11 32.92
CA LYS A 116 28.72 -35.88 34.16
C LYS A 116 28.77 -34.90 35.35
N LEU A 117 27.73 -34.90 36.16
CA LEU A 117 27.74 -34.25 37.47
C LEU A 117 28.70 -35.03 38.39
N HIS A 118 29.87 -34.47 38.68
CA HIS A 118 30.69 -34.91 39.79
C HIS A 118 30.06 -34.37 41.08
N LEU A 119 29.46 -35.25 41.89
CA LEU A 119 29.14 -34.92 43.28
C LEU A 119 30.46 -34.75 44.03
N ALA A 120 30.77 -33.52 44.42
CA ALA A 120 31.72 -33.22 45.48
C ALA A 120 30.93 -32.85 46.72
N ILE A 121 30.75 -33.83 47.61
CA ILE A 121 30.47 -33.60 49.02
C ILE A 121 31.77 -33.08 49.65
N VAL A 122 31.70 -32.11 50.54
CA VAL A 122 32.47 -31.95 51.81
C VAL A 122 32.18 -30.54 52.35
N ASP A 123 31.71 -30.50 53.60
CA ASP A 123 31.55 -29.30 54.42
C ASP A 123 32.87 -28.88 55.08
N ASP A 124 32.79 -27.75 55.81
CA ASP A 124 33.63 -27.35 56.95
C ASP A 124 34.86 -26.44 56.70
N GLU A 125 35.24 -25.74 57.77
CA GLU A 125 35.95 -24.45 57.76
C GLU A 125 37.47 -24.58 58.01
N ALA A 126 38.25 -23.60 57.52
CA ALA A 126 39.37 -23.02 58.29
C ALA A 126 39.93 -21.73 57.64
N GLU A 127 40.33 -20.80 58.51
CA GLU A 127 41.02 -19.54 58.27
C GLU A 127 42.35 -19.65 57.48
N ASP A 128 42.73 -18.58 56.77
CA ASP A 128 43.84 -17.65 57.11
C ASP A 128 44.53 -17.07 55.85
N GLY A 129 45.11 -15.86 55.95
CA GLY A 129 46.23 -15.45 55.08
C GLY A 129 45.96 -14.57 53.86
N ALA A 130 46.30 -13.28 54.00
CA ALA A 130 46.93 -12.41 52.98
C ALA A 130 46.14 -11.90 51.73
N LYS A 131 45.81 -10.61 51.80
CA LYS A 131 45.77 -9.62 50.67
C LYS A 131 47.20 -9.45 50.09
N PRO A 132 47.47 -8.77 48.93
CA PRO A 132 46.64 -7.78 48.20
C PRO A 132 46.72 -7.97 46.64
N ALA A 133 46.43 -7.04 45.71
CA ALA A 133 46.01 -5.64 45.71
C ALA A 133 45.33 -5.28 44.37
N ARG A 134 44.48 -4.23 44.36
CA ARG A 134 44.20 -3.31 43.22
C ARG A 134 43.53 -3.92 41.96
N THR A 135 42.76 -3.19 41.15
CA THR A 135 42.41 -1.75 41.10
C THR A 135 40.90 -1.54 40.94
N ALA A 136 40.40 -0.44 41.49
CA ALA A 136 39.03 -0.01 41.28
C ALA A 136 38.78 0.57 39.88
N ARG A 137 37.56 0.41 39.37
CA ARG A 137 36.78 1.60 38.96
C ARG A 137 35.28 1.33 38.95
N ALA A 138 34.55 2.24 39.61
CA ALA A 138 33.10 2.23 39.65
C ALA A 138 32.50 2.82 38.35
N ARG A 139 31.28 2.38 38.02
CA ARG A 139 30.07 3.14 37.61
C ARG A 139 30.24 4.49 36.87
N PRO A 140 29.35 4.82 35.90
CA PRO A 140 27.90 4.76 36.17
C PRO A 140 26.96 4.33 35.03
N SER A 141 25.76 3.92 35.44
CA SER A 141 24.58 3.80 34.58
C SER A 141 24.07 5.19 34.18
N VAL A 142 23.97 5.47 32.88
CA VAL A 142 23.28 6.67 32.38
C VAL A 142 21.84 6.30 32.05
N LYS A 143 20.90 6.74 32.90
CA LYS A 143 19.47 6.80 32.55
C LYS A 143 19.22 8.17 31.91
N GLU A 144 19.28 8.25 30.58
CA GLU A 144 18.92 9.50 29.91
C GLU A 144 17.40 9.60 29.72
N LYS A 145 16.86 10.73 30.17
CA LYS A 145 15.43 10.98 30.39
C LYS A 145 14.99 12.08 29.43
N VAL A 146 14.70 11.71 28.18
CA VAL A 146 14.21 12.67 27.18
C VAL A 146 12.77 13.08 27.56
N LYS A 147 12.66 14.28 28.16
CA LYS A 147 11.37 14.97 28.31
C LYS A 147 10.88 15.42 26.93
N GLY A 148 9.56 15.43 26.75
CA GLY A 148 8.96 15.69 25.45
C GLY A 148 9.05 17.13 24.99
N THR A 149 8.75 17.31 23.71
CA THR A 149 8.18 18.55 23.19
C THR A 149 6.95 18.14 22.40
N VAL A 150 5.78 18.25 23.05
CA VAL A 150 4.51 18.23 22.32
C VAL A 150 4.51 19.52 21.51
N VAL A 151 4.47 19.37 20.19
CA VAL A 151 4.27 20.52 19.29
C VAL A 151 2.78 20.52 18.98
N ASP A 152 2.04 21.38 19.67
CA ASP A 152 0.64 21.63 19.39
C ASP A 152 0.50 22.11 17.94
N PHE A 153 -0.06 21.25 17.09
CA PHE A 153 -0.34 21.59 15.70
C PHE A 153 -1.61 22.45 15.65
N GLU A 154 -1.42 23.76 15.76
CA GLU A 154 -2.46 24.75 15.58
C GLU A 154 -3.09 24.61 14.18
N PRO A 155 -4.40 24.27 14.06
CA PRO A 155 -5.05 24.13 12.77
C PRO A 155 -5.25 25.53 12.15
N PRO A 156 -4.80 25.77 10.90
CA PRO A 156 -4.99 27.07 10.27
C PRO A 156 -6.50 27.41 10.16
N PRO A 157 -6.90 28.66 10.48
CA PRO A 157 -8.30 29.02 10.61
C PRO A 157 -9.05 28.94 9.27
N ALA A 158 -10.30 28.51 9.36
CA ALA A 158 -11.18 28.35 8.20
C ALA A 158 -11.35 29.68 7.44
N ALA A 159 -10.85 29.72 6.19
CA ALA A 159 -11.14 30.78 5.25
C ALA A 159 -12.64 30.76 4.90
N LYS A 160 -13.35 31.72 5.48
CA LYS A 160 -14.77 31.96 5.24
C LYS A 160 -15.02 32.19 3.76
N SER A 161 -16.01 31.47 3.26
CA SER A 161 -17.08 31.99 2.40
C SER A 161 -17.14 33.52 2.31
N GLU A 162 -16.74 34.09 1.17
CA GLU A 162 -17.28 35.35 0.69
C GLU A 162 -18.18 35.07 -0.51
N ALA A 163 -19.43 35.50 -0.40
CA ALA A 163 -20.39 35.48 -1.47
C ALA A 163 -20.26 36.75 -2.32
N THR A 164 -20.54 36.59 -3.62
CA THR A 164 -21.19 37.56 -4.53
C THR A 164 -21.44 38.98 -4.00
N PRO A 165 -21.12 40.04 -4.78
CA PRO A 165 -22.10 40.39 -5.83
C PRO A 165 -21.52 40.96 -7.13
N SER A 166 -22.01 40.45 -8.27
CA SER A 166 -22.32 41.32 -9.41
C SER A 166 -23.37 40.68 -10.33
N ALA A 167 -24.59 41.22 -10.26
CA ALA A 167 -25.49 41.23 -11.39
C ALA A 167 -25.50 42.66 -11.95
N PRO A 168 -25.70 42.83 -13.26
CA PRO A 168 -26.99 43.40 -13.61
C PRO A 168 -27.80 42.59 -14.63
N ARG A 169 -29.09 42.90 -14.65
CA ARG A 169 -30.17 42.30 -15.45
C ARG A 169 -30.13 42.73 -16.94
N ARG A 170 -31.00 42.08 -17.73
CA ARG A 170 -31.54 42.45 -19.07
C ARG A 170 -30.54 42.30 -20.24
N THR A 171 -30.92 41.82 -21.43
CA THR A 171 -32.15 41.14 -21.91
C THR A 171 -31.80 39.70 -22.38
N GLU A 172 -32.56 38.86 -23.10
CA GLU A 172 -33.86 38.99 -23.79
C GLU A 172 -34.59 37.63 -23.92
N LYS A 173 -35.75 37.63 -24.59
CA LYS A 173 -36.42 36.44 -25.15
C LYS A 173 -36.54 36.55 -26.68
N VAL A 174 -35.57 36.07 -27.47
CA VAL A 174 -35.85 35.61 -28.85
C VAL A 174 -34.92 34.45 -29.24
N ARG A 175 -35.46 33.45 -29.95
CA ARG A 175 -34.83 32.24 -30.54
C ARG A 175 -34.86 30.94 -29.74
N ALA A 176 -36.07 30.53 -29.37
CA ALA A 176 -36.44 29.12 -29.56
C ALA A 176 -36.56 28.81 -31.07
N LYS A 177 -36.34 27.53 -31.46
CA LYS A 177 -36.38 26.97 -32.84
C LYS A 177 -35.31 27.47 -33.83
N MET A 178 -34.17 26.77 -33.90
CA MET A 178 -33.74 26.00 -35.10
C MET A 178 -32.33 25.39 -34.91
N ALA A 179 -32.26 24.26 -34.19
CA ALA A 179 -31.10 23.36 -34.17
C ALA A 179 -31.51 21.92 -33.78
N LYS A 180 -32.66 21.46 -34.26
CA LYS A 180 -33.19 20.11 -33.99
C LYS A 180 -32.94 19.20 -35.19
N ARG A 181 -31.68 18.80 -35.42
CA ARG A 181 -31.26 17.68 -36.29
C ARG A 181 -29.75 17.42 -36.13
N ALA A 182 -29.32 16.19 -36.42
CA ALA A 182 -27.93 15.71 -36.43
C ALA A 182 -27.19 15.55 -35.08
N ALA A 183 -27.90 15.35 -33.96
CA ALA A 183 -27.33 14.80 -32.73
C ALA A 183 -27.61 13.27 -32.65
N GLY A 184 -27.00 12.50 -33.55
CA GLY A 184 -26.94 11.03 -33.47
C GLY A 184 -26.02 10.58 -32.34
N LYS A 185 -26.45 10.83 -31.10
CA LYS A 185 -25.64 10.58 -29.90
C LYS A 185 -25.87 9.14 -29.44
N SER A 186 -24.80 8.36 -29.41
CA SER A 186 -24.78 6.92 -29.11
C SER A 186 -25.63 6.54 -27.89
N THR A 187 -26.66 5.72 -28.11
CA THR A 187 -27.62 5.28 -27.08
C THR A 187 -26.97 4.41 -26.01
N ALA A 188 -26.04 3.52 -26.39
CA ALA A 188 -25.39 2.54 -25.51
C ALA A 188 -24.85 3.11 -24.17
N GLY A 189 -24.26 4.31 -24.17
CA GLY A 189 -23.74 4.93 -22.95
C GLY A 189 -24.83 5.48 -22.01
N ALA A 190 -26.01 5.83 -22.54
CA ALA A 190 -27.15 6.28 -21.74
C ALA A 190 -27.93 5.09 -21.15
N ASP A 191 -27.92 3.94 -21.81
CA ASP A 191 -28.59 2.72 -21.35
C ASP A 191 -27.84 2.04 -20.20
N ALA A 192 -26.52 1.89 -20.31
CA ALA A 192 -25.68 1.39 -19.21
C ALA A 192 -25.82 2.22 -17.91
N GLY A 193 -25.91 3.55 -18.03
CA GLY A 193 -26.16 4.43 -16.89
C GLY A 193 -27.54 4.23 -16.25
N ARG A 194 -28.56 3.86 -17.04
CA ARG A 194 -29.91 3.55 -16.55
C ARG A 194 -29.99 2.17 -15.90
N GLN A 195 -29.28 1.16 -16.42
CA GLN A 195 -29.15 -0.16 -15.80
C GLN A 195 -28.47 -0.07 -14.42
N LEU A 196 -27.30 0.58 -14.35
CA LEU A 196 -26.57 0.77 -13.11
C LEU A 196 -27.39 1.51 -12.03
N ALA A 197 -28.16 2.53 -12.45
CA ALA A 197 -29.05 3.25 -11.55
C ALA A 197 -30.15 2.34 -10.96
N ARG A 198 -30.76 1.46 -11.77
CA ARG A 198 -31.79 0.49 -11.34
C ARG A 198 -31.21 -0.53 -10.36
N LEU A 199 -30.13 -1.20 -10.73
CA LEU A 199 -29.43 -2.16 -9.85
C LEU A 199 -29.06 -1.52 -8.50
N SER A 200 -28.55 -0.29 -8.51
CA SER A 200 -28.22 0.44 -7.28
C SER A 200 -29.44 0.72 -6.38
N ALA A 201 -30.63 0.87 -6.96
CA ALA A 201 -31.87 1.09 -6.21
C ALA A 201 -32.41 -0.21 -5.62
N GLU A 202 -32.26 -1.33 -6.33
CA GLU A 202 -32.67 -2.67 -5.86
C GLU A 202 -31.79 -3.17 -4.73
N VAL A 203 -30.45 -3.02 -4.85
CA VAL A 203 -29.52 -3.31 -3.75
C VAL A 203 -29.84 -2.48 -2.50
N LYS A 204 -30.16 -1.18 -2.65
CA LYS A 204 -30.59 -0.33 -1.52
C LYS A 204 -31.90 -0.80 -0.88
N ARG A 205 -32.85 -1.35 -1.67
CA ARG A 205 -34.11 -1.92 -1.16
C ARG A 205 -33.86 -3.24 -0.43
N ALA A 206 -33.07 -4.14 -1.00
CA ALA A 206 -32.69 -5.40 -0.35
C ALA A 206 -31.95 -5.16 0.99
N LEU A 207 -31.02 -4.20 1.04
CA LEU A 207 -30.35 -3.80 2.27
C LEU A 207 -31.31 -3.21 3.33
N LYS A 208 -32.37 -2.51 2.91
CA LYS A 208 -33.42 -2.03 3.83
C LYS A 208 -34.24 -3.17 4.41
N GLU A 209 -34.56 -4.19 3.60
CA GLU A 209 -35.31 -5.38 4.04
C GLU A 209 -34.46 -6.29 4.93
N LEU A 210 -33.17 -6.44 4.64
CA LEU A 210 -32.21 -7.14 5.50
C LEU A 210 -32.12 -6.47 6.88
N LYS A 211 -32.04 -5.13 6.93
CA LYS A 211 -32.09 -4.34 8.18
C LYS A 211 -33.42 -4.46 8.94
N GLN A 212 -34.50 -4.90 8.28
CA GLN A 212 -35.80 -5.20 8.91
C GLN A 212 -35.94 -6.69 9.29
N GLY A 213 -34.86 -7.48 9.23
CA GLY A 213 -34.89 -8.92 9.52
C GLY A 213 -35.50 -9.78 8.39
N LYS A 214 -35.90 -9.19 7.26
CA LYS A 214 -36.55 -9.88 6.15
C LYS A 214 -35.52 -10.48 5.18
N ALA A 215 -34.63 -11.32 5.71
CA ALA A 215 -33.49 -11.89 4.97
C ALA A 215 -33.91 -12.65 3.70
N VAL A 216 -34.98 -13.45 3.76
CA VAL A 216 -35.50 -14.21 2.60
C VAL A 216 -35.98 -13.29 1.48
N ALA A 217 -36.72 -12.22 1.80
CA ALA A 217 -37.20 -11.26 0.81
C ALA A 217 -36.04 -10.46 0.17
N ALA A 218 -35.04 -10.08 0.98
CA ALA A 218 -33.84 -9.41 0.48
C ALA A 218 -33.05 -10.31 -0.49
N TYR A 219 -32.89 -11.61 -0.16
CA TYR A 219 -32.22 -12.59 -1.02
C TYR A 219 -32.98 -12.83 -2.33
N GLN A 220 -34.29 -13.06 -2.27
CA GLN A 220 -35.13 -13.24 -3.46
C GLN A 220 -35.06 -12.03 -4.41
N ARG A 221 -35.01 -10.80 -3.88
CA ARG A 221 -34.85 -9.60 -4.70
C ARG A 221 -33.47 -9.47 -5.35
N LEU A 222 -32.39 -9.83 -4.65
CA LEU A 222 -31.06 -9.84 -5.26
C LEU A 222 -30.95 -10.89 -6.35
N THR A 223 -31.56 -12.07 -6.14
CA THR A 223 -31.64 -13.14 -7.15
C THR A 223 -32.41 -12.68 -8.39
N ALA A 224 -33.57 -12.04 -8.20
CA ALA A 224 -34.37 -11.48 -9.30
C ALA A 224 -33.68 -10.32 -10.04
N ALA A 225 -32.90 -9.49 -9.33
CA ALA A 225 -32.13 -8.40 -9.94
C ALA A 225 -31.00 -8.91 -10.83
N ILE A 226 -30.33 -10.00 -10.41
CA ILE A 226 -29.27 -10.65 -11.20
C ILE A 226 -29.87 -11.35 -12.43
N ALA A 227 -30.95 -12.09 -12.26
CA ALA A 227 -31.65 -12.80 -13.35
C ALA A 227 -32.36 -11.87 -14.35
N ALA A 228 -32.33 -10.55 -14.17
CA ALA A 228 -32.90 -9.55 -15.07
C ALA A 228 -31.84 -8.78 -15.89
N ASP A 229 -30.55 -9.10 -15.71
CA ASP A 229 -29.41 -8.49 -16.41
C ASP A 229 -28.58 -9.54 -17.22
N GLU A 230 -29.00 -10.82 -17.20
CA GLU A 230 -28.61 -11.88 -18.16
C GLU A 230 -29.54 -11.89 -19.40
#